data_AF-X1KZ41-F1
#
_entry.id   AF-X1KZ41-F1
#
_cell.length_a   1.000
_cell.length_b   1.000
_cell.length_c   1.000
_cell.angle_alpha   90.00
_cell.angle_beta   90.00
_cell.angle_gamma   90.00
#
_symmetry.space_group_name_H-M   'P 1'
#
loop_
_entity.id
_entity.type
_entity.pdbx_description
1 polymer ?
#
loop_
_entity_poly.entity_id
_entity_poly.type
_entity_poly.pdbx_seq_one_letter_code
_entity_poly.pdbx_strand_id
1 'polypeptide(L)'
;FEIFDYIPVAGDCHIAEYLPYTSDLYSETFKKFDIQMYDFKWSCRSRDKIWKDIEMMISGEREVDYLKNARSERAEIIIEHIEKNSNLYESSVNIPNRGCIKNLPDGAIVDVPGVITGNGIIGLAIGDLPKPIAELCNRQLILNDLTVQAVINGNIKLVYQLFALDPMINNLDTAVNLADEYIKANIKYLPSFQ
;
A
#
# COMPACT_ATOMS: atom_id res chain seq x y z
N PHE A 1 14.17 3.32 13.82
CA PHE A 1 15.62 3.05 13.82
C PHE A 1 16.12 2.65 15.20
N GLU A 2 16.10 3.52 16.20
CA GLU A 2 16.70 3.27 17.53
C GLU A 2 16.27 1.97 18.25
N ILE A 3 15.06 1.46 17.96
CA ILE A 3 14.53 0.22 18.57
C ILE A 3 14.92 -1.04 17.78
N PHE A 4 15.04 -0.94 16.47
CA PHE A 4 15.14 -2.10 15.58
C PHE A 4 16.44 -2.16 14.79
N ASP A 5 17.25 -1.09 14.78
CA ASP A 5 18.46 -0.92 13.95
C ASP A 5 18.23 -0.93 12.42
N TYR A 6 16.96 -0.86 11.99
CA TYR A 6 16.58 -0.71 10.59
C TYR A 6 15.85 0.62 10.36
N ILE A 7 16.19 1.28 9.25
CA ILE A 7 15.54 2.51 8.80
C ILE A 7 14.36 2.11 7.92
N PRO A 8 13.13 2.46 8.29
CA PRO A 8 12.00 2.27 7.40
C PRO A 8 12.05 3.32 6.27
N VAL A 9 11.76 2.90 5.04
CA VAL A 9 11.96 3.74 3.85
C VAL A 9 10.69 4.51 3.44
N ALA A 10 9.52 4.05 3.86
CA ALA A 10 8.26 4.74 3.61
C ALA A 10 8.17 6.05 4.44
N GLY A 11 7.31 6.98 4.03
CA GLY A 11 7.08 8.21 4.80
C GLY A 11 6.44 7.92 6.17
N ASP A 12 6.69 8.78 7.17
CA ASP A 12 6.24 8.56 8.55
C ASP A 12 4.72 8.39 8.67
N CYS A 13 3.94 9.15 7.89
CA CYS A 13 2.49 9.03 7.85
C CYS A 13 2.01 7.67 7.32
N HIS A 14 2.78 7.01 6.47
CA HIS A 14 2.47 5.66 5.99
C HIS A 14 2.86 4.62 7.03
N ILE A 15 4.09 4.67 7.55
CA ILE A 15 4.59 3.67 8.50
C ILE A 15 3.73 3.63 9.77
N ALA A 16 3.26 4.80 10.22
CA ALA A 16 2.41 4.92 11.39
C ALA A 16 1.11 4.12 11.29
N GLU A 17 0.64 3.75 10.11
CA GLU A 17 -0.59 2.96 9.94
C GLU A 17 -0.37 1.47 10.21
N TYR A 18 0.88 1.00 10.23
CA TYR A 18 1.24 -0.42 10.41
C TYR A 18 1.74 -0.74 11.82
N LEU A 19 1.84 0.27 12.69
CA LEU A 19 2.42 0.14 14.03
C LEU A 19 1.33 0.26 15.10
N PRO A 20 1.26 -0.63 16.11
CA PRO A 20 0.17 -0.65 17.09
C PRO A 20 0.24 0.46 18.14
N TYR A 21 1.21 1.39 18.04
CA TYR A 21 1.53 2.36 19.08
C TYR A 21 1.58 3.80 18.58
N THR A 22 1.20 4.06 17.32
CA THR A 22 1.30 5.38 16.68
C THR A 22 -0.04 6.10 16.59
N SER A 23 -1.15 5.37 16.63
CA SER A 23 -2.50 5.89 16.32
C SER A 23 -3.43 6.01 17.52
N ASP A 24 -2.99 5.64 18.71
CA ASP A 24 -3.83 5.67 19.91
C ASP A 24 -4.23 7.10 20.30
N LEU A 25 -5.54 7.34 20.39
CA LEU A 25 -6.14 8.63 20.73
C LEU A 25 -5.99 8.98 22.21
N TYR A 26 -5.81 8.00 23.08
CA TYR A 26 -5.65 8.26 24.51
C TYR A 26 -4.23 8.75 24.84
N SER A 27 -3.22 8.05 24.35
CA SER A 27 -1.81 8.44 24.51
C SER A 27 -1.38 9.58 23.60
N GLU A 28 -2.16 9.87 22.55
CA GLU A 28 -1.88 10.90 21.53
C GLU A 28 -0.47 10.78 20.92
N THR A 29 0.02 9.55 20.77
CA THR A 29 1.41 9.27 20.38
C THR A 29 1.75 9.86 19.00
N PHE A 30 0.76 10.04 18.12
CA PHE A 30 0.91 10.75 16.85
C PHE A 30 1.44 12.18 17.00
N LYS A 31 1.13 12.89 18.09
CA LYS A 31 1.67 14.25 18.34
C LYS A 31 3.17 14.23 18.64
N LYS A 32 3.65 13.21 19.36
CA LYS A 32 5.06 13.05 19.69
C LYS A 32 5.93 12.91 18.43
N PHE A 33 5.39 12.20 17.43
CA PHE A 33 6.08 11.93 16.17
C PHE A 33 5.70 12.91 15.05
N ASP A 34 4.95 13.98 15.36
CA ASP A 34 4.46 14.97 14.39
C ASP A 34 3.78 14.34 13.15
N ILE A 35 3.02 13.27 13.37
CA ILE A 35 2.33 12.55 12.29
C ILE A 35 1.16 13.39 11.79
N GLN A 36 1.26 13.81 10.53
CA GLN A 36 0.24 14.62 9.87
C GLN A 36 -0.81 13.73 9.20
N MET A 37 -2.09 14.09 9.35
CA MET A 37 -3.19 13.44 8.62
C MET A 37 -3.29 14.00 7.19
N TYR A 38 -3.84 13.18 6.28
CA TYR A 38 -4.10 13.60 4.91
C TYR A 38 -5.14 14.72 4.82
N ASP A 39 -4.81 15.82 4.13
CA ASP A 39 -5.79 16.85 3.78
C ASP A 39 -6.63 16.37 2.58
N PHE A 40 -7.72 15.66 2.88
CA PHE A 40 -8.67 15.22 1.85
C PHE A 40 -9.28 16.37 1.05
N LYS A 41 -9.44 17.56 1.65
CA LYS A 41 -9.98 18.73 0.92
C LYS A 41 -8.95 19.23 -0.08
N TRP A 42 -7.67 19.25 0.28
CA TRP A 42 -6.58 19.54 -0.65
C TRP A 42 -6.55 18.53 -1.78
N SER A 43 -6.63 17.22 -1.49
CA SER A 43 -6.66 16.19 -2.53
C SER A 43 -7.83 16.37 -3.51
N CYS A 44 -9.02 16.73 -3.02
CA CYS A 44 -10.16 17.06 -3.89
C CYS A 44 -9.87 18.29 -4.76
N ARG A 45 -9.40 19.40 -4.18
CA ARG A 45 -9.05 20.61 -4.94
C ARG A 45 -7.96 20.36 -5.98
N SER A 46 -6.94 19.56 -5.63
CA SER A 46 -5.86 19.16 -6.54
C SER A 46 -6.39 18.34 -7.72
N ARG A 47 -7.28 17.38 -7.45
CA ARG A 47 -7.94 16.59 -8.50
C ARG A 47 -8.80 17.48 -9.42
N ASP A 48 -9.58 18.39 -8.86
CA ASP A 48 -10.43 19.29 -9.65
C ASP A 48 -9.59 20.23 -10.53
N LYS A 49 -8.41 20.66 -10.05
CA LYS A 49 -7.45 21.42 -10.83
C LYS A 49 -6.90 20.60 -12.00
N ILE A 50 -6.54 19.34 -11.77
CA ILE A 50 -6.06 18.43 -12.82
C ILE A 50 -7.14 18.26 -13.91
N TRP A 51 -8.40 18.08 -13.52
CA TRP A 51 -9.50 17.97 -14.49
C TRP A 51 -9.66 19.23 -15.35
N LYS A 52 -9.63 20.41 -14.74
CA LYS A 52 -9.66 21.68 -15.49
C LYS A 52 -8.48 21.83 -16.43
N ASP A 53 -7.30 21.42 -15.99
CA ASP A 53 -6.09 21.42 -16.81
C ASP A 53 -6.26 20.52 -18.04
N ILE A 54 -6.84 19.33 -17.87
CA ILE A 54 -7.17 18.40 -18.96
C ILE A 54 -8.19 19.03 -19.93
N GLU A 55 -9.26 19.65 -19.42
CA GLU A 55 -10.27 20.32 -20.25
C GLU A 55 -9.66 21.42 -21.12
N MET A 56 -8.79 22.26 -20.56
CA MET A 56 -8.07 23.30 -21.31
C MET A 56 -7.13 22.72 -22.38
N MET A 57 -6.52 21.56 -22.12
CA MET A 57 -5.71 20.88 -23.15
C MET A 57 -6.57 20.37 -24.31
N ILE A 58 -7.75 19.81 -24.00
CA ILE A 58 -8.68 19.31 -25.01
C ILE A 58 -9.22 20.47 -25.87
N SER A 59 -9.53 21.62 -25.26
CA SER A 59 -10.01 22.80 -26.00
C SER A 59 -8.92 23.53 -26.80
N GLY A 60 -7.64 23.19 -26.58
CA GLY A 60 -6.49 23.86 -27.19
C GLY A 60 -6.08 25.16 -26.50
N GLU A 61 -6.69 25.51 -25.37
CA GLU A 61 -6.30 26.65 -24.53
C GLU A 61 -4.98 26.44 -23.79
N ARG A 62 -4.57 25.18 -23.61
CA ARG A 62 -3.31 24.80 -22.98
C ARG A 62 -2.54 23.79 -23.83
N GLU A 63 -1.26 24.07 -24.05
CA GLU A 63 -0.37 23.15 -24.75
C GLU A 63 0.01 21.94 -23.88
N VAL A 64 0.26 20.80 -24.53
CA VAL A 64 0.63 19.54 -23.90
C VAL A 64 2.14 19.30 -23.85
N ASP A 65 2.94 20.17 -24.47
CA ASP A 65 4.38 19.95 -24.66
C ASP A 65 5.15 19.82 -23.34
N TYR A 66 4.69 20.49 -22.28
CA TYR A 66 5.29 20.38 -20.96
C TYR A 66 5.22 18.94 -20.38
N LEU A 67 4.24 18.13 -20.82
CA LEU A 67 4.08 16.74 -20.37
C LEU A 67 5.24 15.84 -20.80
N LYS A 68 6.01 16.22 -21.83
CA LYS A 68 7.24 15.51 -22.24
C LYS A 68 8.30 15.49 -21.14
N ASN A 69 8.23 16.44 -20.20
CA ASN A 69 9.14 16.55 -19.05
C ASN A 69 8.42 16.26 -17.72
N ALA A 70 7.26 15.59 -17.77
CA ALA A 70 6.57 15.19 -16.56
C ALA A 70 7.45 14.27 -15.72
N ARG A 71 7.32 14.37 -14.40
CA ARG A 71 8.03 13.48 -13.48
C ARG A 71 7.54 12.05 -13.71
N SER A 72 8.49 11.15 -13.94
CA SER A 72 8.26 9.71 -14.03
C SER A 72 7.78 9.14 -12.70
N GLU A 73 6.74 8.30 -12.75
CA GLU A 73 6.36 7.36 -11.69
C GLU A 73 6.80 5.93 -12.03
N ARG A 74 7.82 5.82 -12.91
CA ARG A 74 8.61 4.62 -13.25
C ARG A 74 7.91 3.53 -14.06
N ALA A 75 6.61 3.63 -14.30
CA ALA A 75 5.88 2.66 -15.12
C ALA A 75 6.45 2.54 -16.54
N GLU A 76 6.78 3.65 -17.18
CA GLU A 76 7.40 3.71 -18.50
C GLU A 76 8.82 3.14 -18.50
N ILE A 77 9.57 3.30 -17.39
CA ILE A 77 10.89 2.70 -17.22
C ILE A 77 10.76 1.17 -17.21
N ILE A 78 9.79 0.64 -16.46
CA ILE A 78 9.54 -0.81 -16.43
C ILE A 78 9.16 -1.31 -17.82
N ILE A 79 8.21 -0.65 -18.49
CA ILE A 79 7.74 -1.04 -19.84
C ILE A 79 8.90 -1.03 -20.84
N GLU A 80 9.70 0.04 -20.86
CA GLU A 80 10.84 0.18 -21.77
C GLU A 80 11.87 -0.94 -21.56
N HIS A 81 12.20 -1.28 -20.31
CA HIS A 81 13.26 -2.24 -20.03
C HIS A 81 12.80 -3.70 -20.19
N ILE A 82 11.49 -3.95 -20.09
CA ILE A 82 10.90 -5.21 -20.57
C ILE A 82 11.02 -5.28 -22.10
N GLU A 83 10.57 -4.25 -22.83
CA GLU A 83 10.61 -4.27 -24.30
C GLU A 83 12.05 -4.45 -24.84
N LYS A 84 13.00 -3.69 -24.30
CA LYS A 84 14.39 -3.70 -24.74
C LYS A 84 15.20 -4.89 -24.21
N ASN A 85 14.63 -5.68 -23.30
CA ASN A 85 15.31 -6.76 -22.58
C ASN A 85 16.67 -6.31 -22.01
N SER A 86 16.69 -5.16 -21.35
CA SER A 86 17.94 -4.46 -20.98
C SER A 86 18.46 -4.79 -19.58
N ASN A 87 17.79 -5.70 -18.85
CA ASN A 87 18.22 -6.20 -17.53
C ASN A 87 18.46 -5.07 -16.51
N LEU A 88 17.54 -4.11 -16.43
CA LEU A 88 17.66 -2.99 -15.50
C LEU A 88 17.52 -3.46 -14.06
N TYR A 89 18.43 -3.01 -13.19
CA TYR A 89 18.24 -3.12 -11.75
C TYR A 89 17.23 -2.08 -11.27
N GLU A 90 16.20 -2.55 -10.58
CA GLU A 90 15.20 -1.75 -9.90
C GLU A 90 15.28 -2.03 -8.39
N SER A 91 15.37 -0.97 -7.59
CA SER A 91 15.51 -1.05 -6.13
C SER A 91 14.26 -1.53 -5.41
N SER A 92 13.09 -1.39 -6.02
CA SER A 92 11.80 -1.67 -5.38
C SER A 92 10.76 -2.07 -6.43
N VAL A 93 10.26 -3.30 -6.32
CA VAL A 93 9.19 -3.87 -7.14
C VAL A 93 8.27 -4.72 -6.27
N ASN A 94 6.96 -4.58 -6.46
CA ASN A 94 5.97 -5.42 -5.79
C ASN A 94 5.73 -6.69 -6.63
N ILE A 95 6.17 -7.83 -6.11
CA ILE A 95 6.09 -9.13 -6.81
C ILE A 95 5.71 -10.26 -5.83
N PRO A 96 5.18 -11.39 -6.32
CA PRO A 96 4.98 -12.57 -5.49
C PRO A 96 6.31 -13.04 -4.89
N ASN A 97 6.32 -13.25 -3.57
CA ASN A 97 7.45 -13.78 -2.84
C ASN A 97 7.68 -15.23 -3.28
N ARG A 98 8.75 -15.46 -4.03
CA ARG A 98 9.19 -16.80 -4.44
C ARG A 98 10.58 -17.06 -3.88
N GLY A 99 10.69 -16.97 -2.56
CA GLY A 99 11.95 -17.05 -1.82
C GLY A 99 12.78 -15.77 -1.81
N CYS A 100 12.20 -14.62 -2.19
CA CYS A 100 12.89 -13.33 -2.09
C CYS A 100 13.12 -12.95 -0.62
N ILE A 101 12.10 -13.14 0.21
CA ILE A 101 12.14 -13.00 1.66
C ILE A 101 11.78 -14.34 2.28
N LYS A 102 12.76 -15.03 2.85
CA LYS A 102 12.67 -16.45 3.18
C LYS A 102 11.75 -16.75 4.39
N ASN A 103 11.64 -15.81 5.33
CA ASN A 103 10.78 -15.94 6.51
C ASN A 103 9.43 -15.21 6.37
N LEU A 104 9.00 -14.92 5.14
CA LEU A 104 7.63 -14.52 4.81
C LEU A 104 6.96 -15.60 3.94
N PRO A 105 5.61 -15.69 3.92
CA PRO A 105 4.88 -16.69 3.16
C PRO A 105 5.22 -16.68 1.67
N ASP A 106 5.26 -17.86 1.06
CA ASP A 106 5.37 -18.01 -0.39
C ASP A 106 4.11 -17.47 -1.08
N GLY A 107 4.28 -16.79 -2.21
CA GLY A 107 3.19 -16.17 -2.96
C GLY A 107 2.69 -14.83 -2.43
N ALA A 108 3.02 -14.45 -1.18
CA ALA A 108 2.71 -13.13 -0.63
C ALA A 108 3.34 -12.02 -1.48
N ILE A 109 2.64 -10.90 -1.70
CA ILE A 109 3.24 -9.77 -2.42
C ILE A 109 4.24 -9.06 -1.51
N VAL A 110 5.49 -8.97 -1.96
CA VAL A 110 6.59 -8.31 -1.25
C VAL A 110 7.23 -7.24 -2.13
N ASP A 111 7.74 -6.20 -1.48
CA ASP A 111 8.55 -5.17 -2.11
C ASP A 111 10.04 -5.48 -1.91
N VAL A 112 10.72 -5.81 -3.01
CA VAL A 112 12.14 -6.20 -3.01
C VAL A 112 12.85 -5.61 -4.22
N PRO A 113 14.18 -5.54 -4.21
CA PRO A 113 14.94 -5.26 -5.43
C PRO A 113 14.68 -6.33 -6.50
N GLY A 114 14.71 -5.93 -7.76
CA GLY A 114 14.47 -6.82 -8.89
C GLY A 114 15.27 -6.43 -10.13
N VAL A 115 15.38 -7.37 -11.06
CA VAL A 115 15.95 -7.14 -12.39
C VAL A 115 14.84 -7.22 -13.42
N ILE A 116 14.65 -6.16 -14.18
CA ILE A 116 13.65 -6.05 -15.23
C ILE A 116 14.21 -6.64 -16.52
N THR A 117 13.64 -7.76 -16.94
CA THR A 117 14.05 -8.51 -18.14
C THR A 117 12.91 -8.53 -19.17
N GLY A 118 13.21 -9.00 -20.39
CA GLY A 118 12.19 -9.21 -21.43
C GLY A 118 11.12 -10.25 -21.08
N ASN A 119 11.36 -11.11 -20.10
CA ASN A 119 10.39 -12.10 -19.62
C ASN A 119 9.66 -11.63 -18.35
N GLY A 120 9.78 -10.35 -17.99
CA GLY A 120 9.26 -9.78 -16.75
C GLY A 120 10.33 -9.59 -15.69
N ILE A 121 9.89 -9.47 -14.44
CA ILE A 121 10.74 -9.03 -13.33
C ILE A 121 11.23 -10.25 -12.54
N ILE A 122 12.53 -10.33 -12.32
CA ILE A 122 13.18 -11.33 -11.47
C ILE A 122 13.51 -10.69 -10.13
N GLY A 123 12.83 -11.10 -9.06
CA GLY A 123 13.11 -10.65 -7.71
C GLY A 123 14.47 -11.11 -7.20
N LEU A 124 15.15 -10.26 -6.44
CA LEU A 124 16.42 -10.57 -5.80
C LEU A 124 16.19 -11.05 -4.37
N ALA A 125 16.84 -12.16 -4.01
CA ALA A 125 16.75 -12.71 -2.66
C ALA A 125 17.52 -11.83 -1.67
N ILE A 126 16.84 -11.42 -0.60
CA ILE A 126 17.43 -10.66 0.51
C ILE A 126 17.61 -11.51 1.77
N GLY A 127 17.08 -12.74 1.78
CA GLY A 127 17.20 -13.68 2.90
C GLY A 127 16.09 -13.50 3.93
N ASP A 128 16.43 -13.68 5.21
CA ASP A 128 15.48 -13.53 6.31
C ASP A 128 15.45 -12.06 6.77
N LEU A 129 14.25 -11.51 6.94
CA LEU A 129 14.09 -10.26 7.69
C LEU A 129 14.39 -10.50 9.18
N PRO A 130 14.84 -9.48 9.92
CA PRO A 130 14.91 -9.55 11.38
C PRO A 130 13.54 -9.97 11.94
N LYS A 131 13.52 -10.90 12.90
CA LYS A 131 12.29 -11.51 13.40
C LYS A 131 11.19 -10.50 13.81
N PRO A 132 11.50 -9.38 14.50
CA PRO A 132 10.48 -8.37 14.82
C PRO A 132 9.91 -7.67 13.57
N ILE A 133 10.74 -7.40 12.57
CA ILE A 133 10.31 -6.78 11.31
C ILE A 133 9.46 -7.76 10.50
N ALA A 134 9.88 -9.03 10.46
CA ALA A 134 9.10 -10.08 9.83
C ALA A 134 7.72 -10.25 10.48
N GLU A 135 7.59 -10.06 11.80
CA GLU A 135 6.29 -10.10 12.49
C GLU A 135 5.37 -8.97 12.02
N LEU A 136 5.86 -7.73 11.97
CA LEU A 136 5.09 -6.58 11.46
C LEU A 136 4.63 -6.81 10.01
N CYS A 137 5.53 -7.30 9.15
CA CYS A 137 5.19 -7.62 7.76
C CYS A 137 4.16 -8.76 7.69
N ASN A 138 4.33 -9.85 8.45
CA ASN A 138 3.40 -10.98 8.45
C ASN A 138 2.00 -10.57 8.90
N ARG A 139 1.89 -9.69 9.91
CA ARG A 139 0.60 -9.16 10.34
C ARG A 139 -0.14 -8.49 9.17
N GLN A 140 0.54 -7.63 8.42
CA GLN A 140 -0.06 -6.99 7.26
C GLN A 140 -0.41 -7.97 6.14
N LEU A 141 0.45 -8.96 5.88
CA LEU A 141 0.19 -9.99 4.87
C LEU A 141 -1.07 -10.80 5.20
N ILE A 142 -1.29 -11.13 6.48
CA ILE A 142 -2.51 -11.80 6.95
C ILE A 142 -3.74 -10.90 6.74
N LEU A 143 -3.65 -9.61 7.07
CA LEU A 143 -4.74 -8.65 6.83
C LEU A 143 -5.11 -8.57 5.35
N ASN A 144 -4.11 -8.52 4.46
CA ASN A 144 -4.33 -8.50 3.02
C ASN A 144 -4.99 -9.79 2.53
N ASP A 145 -4.53 -10.96 2.97
CA ASP A 145 -5.13 -12.24 2.61
C ASP A 145 -6.58 -12.34 3.10
N LEU A 146 -6.85 -12.00 4.37
CA LEU A 146 -8.21 -11.97 4.92
C LEU A 146 -9.12 -11.01 4.15
N THR A 147 -8.60 -9.86 3.72
CA THR A 147 -9.35 -8.90 2.90
C THR A 147 -9.76 -9.52 1.56
N VAL A 148 -8.81 -10.13 0.84
CA VAL A 148 -9.08 -10.80 -0.44
C VAL A 148 -10.09 -11.94 -0.24
N GLN A 149 -9.91 -12.79 0.77
CA GLN A 149 -10.81 -13.88 1.08
C GLN A 149 -12.21 -13.40 1.48
N ALA A 150 -12.31 -12.30 2.23
CA ALA A 150 -13.59 -11.70 2.61
C ALA A 150 -14.35 -11.24 1.36
N VAL A 151 -13.69 -10.54 0.45
CA VAL A 151 -14.29 -10.00 -0.79
C VAL A 151 -14.68 -11.10 -1.77
N ILE A 152 -13.82 -12.10 -1.98
CA ILE A 152 -14.13 -13.21 -2.89
C ILE A 152 -15.32 -14.02 -2.37
N ASN A 153 -15.34 -14.31 -1.07
CA ASN A 153 -16.34 -15.22 -0.48
C ASN A 153 -17.58 -14.53 0.10
N GLY A 154 -17.62 -13.19 0.12
CA GLY A 154 -18.72 -12.44 0.76
C GLY A 154 -18.82 -12.68 2.27
N ASN A 155 -17.69 -12.93 2.94
CA ASN A 155 -17.69 -13.44 4.32
C ASN A 155 -17.39 -12.34 5.34
N ILE A 156 -18.44 -11.83 5.98
CA ILE A 156 -18.33 -10.79 7.03
C ILE A 156 -17.47 -11.22 8.22
N LYS A 157 -17.39 -12.52 8.56
CA LYS A 157 -16.55 -12.96 9.68
C LYS A 157 -15.06 -12.76 9.41
N LEU A 158 -14.64 -12.85 8.15
CA LEU A 158 -13.25 -12.53 7.77
C LEU A 158 -12.98 -11.02 7.90
N VAL A 159 -14.00 -10.18 7.68
CA VAL A 159 -13.93 -8.73 7.95
C VAL A 159 -13.80 -8.47 9.45
N TYR A 160 -14.54 -9.17 10.31
CA TYR A 160 -14.34 -9.03 11.75
C TYR A 160 -12.93 -9.44 12.19
N GLN A 161 -12.40 -10.53 11.63
CA GLN A 161 -11.03 -10.97 11.91
C GLN A 161 -9.99 -9.94 11.48
N LEU A 162 -10.11 -9.37 10.27
CA LEU A 162 -9.16 -8.37 9.80
C LEU A 162 -9.21 -7.09 10.65
N PHE A 163 -10.39 -6.58 10.99
CA PHE A 163 -10.52 -5.38 11.84
C PHE A 163 -10.04 -5.65 13.28
N ALA A 164 -10.22 -6.85 13.82
CA ALA A 164 -9.68 -7.22 15.12
C ALA A 164 -8.15 -7.38 15.14
N LEU A 165 -7.54 -7.65 13.98
CA LEU A 165 -6.09 -7.77 13.79
C LEU A 165 -5.45 -6.46 13.32
N ASP A 166 -6.22 -5.43 12.97
CA ASP A 166 -5.67 -4.17 12.49
C ASP A 166 -4.98 -3.41 13.65
N PRO A 167 -3.69 -3.02 13.53
CA PRO A 167 -2.99 -2.29 14.59
C PRO A 167 -3.60 -0.92 14.92
N MET A 168 -4.44 -0.37 14.05
CA MET A 168 -5.14 0.90 14.24
C MET A 168 -6.39 0.77 15.13
N ILE A 169 -6.81 -0.45 15.45
CA ILE A 169 -8.03 -0.71 16.20
C ILE A 169 -7.69 -1.33 17.55
N ASN A 170 -7.93 -0.57 18.62
CA ASN A 170 -7.63 -0.96 20.00
C ASN A 170 -8.87 -1.46 20.79
N ASN A 171 -10.03 -1.55 20.15
CA ASN A 171 -11.29 -1.96 20.76
C ASN A 171 -12.08 -2.91 19.86
N LEU A 172 -12.51 -4.06 20.41
CA LEU A 172 -13.19 -5.10 19.64
C LEU A 172 -14.61 -4.70 19.21
N ASP A 173 -15.35 -3.97 20.04
CA ASP A 173 -16.69 -3.48 19.67
C ASP A 173 -16.57 -2.47 18.52
N THR A 174 -15.55 -1.61 18.54
CA THR A 174 -15.21 -0.73 17.42
C THR A 174 -14.88 -1.53 16.16
N ALA A 175 -14.10 -2.62 16.27
CA ALA A 175 -13.77 -3.48 15.13
C ALA A 175 -15.03 -4.04 14.45
N VAL A 176 -15.95 -4.60 15.23
CA VAL A 176 -17.21 -5.19 14.72
C VAL A 176 -18.10 -4.12 14.10
N ASN A 177 -18.32 -3.01 14.82
CA ASN A 177 -19.18 -1.92 14.32
C ASN A 177 -18.62 -1.29 13.04
N LEU A 178 -17.31 -1.10 12.96
CA LEU A 178 -16.67 -0.58 11.74
C LEU A 178 -16.85 -1.56 10.58
N ALA A 179 -16.59 -2.85 10.78
CA ALA A 179 -16.77 -3.85 9.73
C ALA A 179 -18.20 -3.81 9.14
N ASP A 180 -19.23 -3.75 9.99
CA ASP A 180 -20.62 -3.67 9.55
C ASP A 180 -20.90 -2.38 8.76
N GLU A 181 -20.46 -1.22 9.27
CA GLU A 181 -20.64 0.07 8.61
C GLU A 181 -19.87 0.17 7.28
N TYR A 182 -18.65 -0.37 7.20
CA TYR A 182 -17.86 -0.39 5.98
C TYR A 182 -18.51 -1.23 4.88
N ILE A 183 -19.02 -2.43 5.22
CA ILE A 183 -19.73 -3.28 4.26
C ILE A 183 -21.02 -2.61 3.81
N LYS A 184 -21.82 -2.07 4.74
CA LYS A 184 -23.07 -1.37 4.43
C LYS A 184 -22.85 -0.15 3.53
N ALA A 185 -21.85 0.67 3.83
CA ALA A 185 -21.54 1.87 3.05
C ALA A 185 -21.07 1.54 1.62
N ASN A 186 -20.46 0.37 1.42
CA ASN A 186 -19.85 -0.04 0.15
C ASN A 186 -20.58 -1.20 -0.54
N ILE A 187 -21.77 -1.60 -0.07
CA ILE A 187 -22.47 -2.82 -0.53
C ILE A 187 -22.67 -2.86 -2.05
N LYS A 188 -22.92 -1.70 -2.68
CA LYS A 188 -23.06 -1.58 -4.14
C LYS A 188 -21.81 -1.96 -4.93
N TYR A 189 -20.64 -1.95 -4.29
CA TYR A 189 -19.34 -2.30 -4.87
C TYR A 189 -18.84 -3.68 -4.41
N LEU A 190 -19.59 -4.36 -3.54
CA LEU A 190 -19.21 -5.62 -2.91
C LEU A 190 -20.22 -6.73 -3.27
N PRO A 191 -20.31 -7.14 -4.55
CA PRO A 191 -21.39 -8.00 -5.05
C PRO A 191 -21.45 -9.40 -4.41
N SER A 192 -20.34 -9.87 -3.83
CA SER A 192 -20.27 -11.15 -3.11
C SER A 192 -20.93 -11.10 -1.73
N PHE A 193 -21.06 -9.92 -1.13
CA PHE A 193 -21.75 -9.72 0.15
C PHE A 193 -23.24 -9.47 -0.15
N GLN A 194 -24.06 -10.51 0.00
CA GLN A 194 -25.52 -10.47 -0.19
C GLN A 194 -26.25 -10.88 1.09
#